data_AF-O49398-F1
#
_entry.id   AF-O49398-F1
#
_cell.length_a   1.000
_cell.length_b   1.000
_cell.length_c   1.000
_cell.angle_alpha   90.00
_cell.angle_beta   90.00
_cell.angle_gamma   90.00
#
_symmetry.space_group_name_H-M   'P 1'
#
loop_
_entity.id
_entity.type
_entity.pdbx_description
1 polymer ?
#
loop_
_entity_poly.entity_id
_entity_poly.type
_entity_poly.pdbx_seq_one_letter_code
_entity_poly.pdbx_strand_id
1 'polypeptide(L)'
;MALLLRTLQKSRISPSHSSRTLISWVRCKSLLPNHQSRDVTTSPAKSPFRSNILRIIRNEIEYQSDYAPPHQPATEFKSFSVEDCPGEQCIVMKGKFGEDEDIKMEATMFDGFMNVPRAGLDASGHDVRLHISLLVDISKVDGSEEIEFLCSVWPNRIEIRKLYKLRRNKITGQPYMGPNFGYLLLISLLS
;
A
#
# COMPACT_ATOMS: atom_id res chain seq x y z
N MET A 1 -24.82 -3.91 6.78
CA MET A 1 -25.13 -4.06 8.22
C MET A 1 -24.96 -5.52 8.62
N ALA A 2 -23.80 -5.87 9.17
CA ALA A 2 -23.59 -7.09 9.97
C ALA A 2 -22.23 -6.95 10.68
N LEU A 3 -22.27 -6.71 12.00
CA LEU A 3 -21.12 -6.70 12.90
C LEU A 3 -20.78 -8.15 13.25
N LEU A 4 -19.53 -8.57 13.11
CA LEU A 4 -19.07 -9.86 13.62
C LEU A 4 -17.83 -9.63 14.50
N LEU A 5 -18.11 -9.52 15.81
CA LEU A 5 -17.12 -9.48 16.88
C LEU A 5 -16.48 -10.88 16.99
N ARG A 6 -15.15 -10.95 16.93
CA ARG A 6 -14.40 -12.15 17.35
C ARG A 6 -13.43 -11.77 18.47
N THR A 7 -13.65 -12.42 19.59
CA THR A 7 -12.86 -12.41 20.83
C THR A 7 -11.45 -12.95 20.61
N LEU A 8 -10.43 -12.25 21.14
CA LEU A 8 -9.03 -12.67 21.14
C LEU A 8 -8.72 -13.52 22.38
N GLN A 9 -8.31 -14.78 22.18
CA GLN A 9 -7.58 -15.54 23.18
C GLN A 9 -6.09 -15.22 23.11
N LYS A 10 -5.49 -15.11 24.30
CA LYS A 10 -4.15 -14.62 24.60
C LYS A 10 -3.15 -15.78 24.55
N SER A 11 -2.04 -15.61 23.84
CA SER A 11 -0.83 -16.43 23.97
C SER A 11 0.38 -15.51 24.12
N ARG A 12 1.18 -15.75 25.18
CA ARG A 12 2.42 -15.04 25.48
C ARG A 12 3.60 -15.86 24.95
N ILE A 13 4.47 -15.24 24.15
CA ILE A 13 5.87 -15.66 23.97
C ILE A 13 6.73 -14.38 23.89
N SER A 14 7.85 -14.38 24.62
CA SER A 14 8.80 -13.27 24.82
C SER A 14 9.91 -13.24 23.74
N PRO A 15 10.96 -12.39 23.84
CA PRO A 15 11.21 -11.31 22.90
C PRO A 15 12.35 -11.60 21.92
N SER A 16 12.17 -11.23 20.65
CA SER A 16 13.29 -11.02 19.73
C SER A 16 13.07 -9.75 18.92
N HIS A 17 14.16 -9.00 18.78
CA HIS A 17 14.23 -7.67 18.18
C HIS A 17 13.84 -7.75 16.69
N SER A 18 12.74 -7.10 16.31
CA SER A 18 12.49 -6.70 14.93
C SER A 18 11.40 -5.64 14.92
N SER A 19 11.69 -4.49 14.32
CA SER A 19 10.76 -3.39 14.11
C SER A 19 9.51 -3.93 13.40
N ARG A 20 8.37 -3.85 14.10
CA ARG A 20 7.08 -4.32 13.58
C ARG A 20 6.52 -3.28 12.61
N THR A 21 6.75 -3.46 11.32
CA THR A 21 5.88 -2.92 10.28
C THR A 21 4.49 -3.55 10.46
N LEU A 22 3.52 -2.76 10.94
CA LEU A 22 2.14 -3.21 11.17
C LEU A 22 1.27 -3.16 9.92
N ILE A 23 1.85 -3.41 8.75
CA ILE A 23 1.06 -3.81 7.59
C ILE A 23 1.08 -5.34 7.52
N SER A 24 0.28 -5.96 8.40
CA SER A 24 -0.10 -7.36 8.26
C SER A 24 -0.98 -7.51 7.02
N TRP A 25 -0.36 -7.51 5.84
CA TRP A 25 -1.00 -8.04 4.64
C TRP A 25 -1.34 -9.49 4.93
N VAL A 26 -2.63 -9.82 4.81
CA VAL A 26 -3.06 -11.21 4.83
C VAL A 26 -2.40 -11.88 3.63
N ARG A 27 -1.24 -12.49 3.87
CA ARG A 27 -0.63 -13.43 2.94
C ARG A 27 -1.62 -14.58 2.81
N CYS A 28 -2.41 -14.57 1.74
CA CYS A 28 -3.05 -15.77 1.24
C CYS A 28 -1.92 -16.75 0.92
N LYS A 29 -1.56 -17.59 1.89
CA LYS A 29 -0.84 -18.82 1.61
C LYS A 29 -1.77 -19.63 0.73
N SER A 30 -1.55 -19.59 -0.58
CA SER A 30 -2.11 -20.60 -1.46
C SER A 30 -1.58 -21.94 -0.95
N LEU A 31 -2.43 -22.70 -0.25
CA LEU A 31 -2.19 -24.10 0.02
C LEU A 31 -2.28 -24.82 -1.32
N LEU A 32 -1.20 -24.77 -2.11
CA LEU A 32 -1.04 -25.68 -3.24
C LEU A 32 -0.73 -27.05 -2.64
N PRO A 33 -1.55 -28.08 -2.92
CA PRO A 33 -1.22 -29.45 -2.56
C PRO A 33 0.09 -29.83 -3.27
N ASN A 34 1.04 -30.37 -2.51
CA ASN A 34 2.25 -30.96 -3.06
C ASN A 34 1.85 -32.24 -3.82
N HIS A 35 1.54 -32.10 -5.11
CA HIS A 35 1.35 -33.24 -6.01
C HIS A 35 2.72 -33.74 -6.46
N GLN A 36 3.24 -34.75 -5.76
CA GLN A 36 4.20 -35.66 -6.38
C GLN A 36 3.45 -36.41 -7.49
N SER A 37 3.62 -35.94 -8.74
CA SER A 37 3.12 -36.65 -9.91
C SER A 37 4.30 -37.11 -10.75
N ARG A 38 4.33 -38.43 -10.99
CA ARG A 38 5.28 -39.11 -11.86
C ARG A 38 5.27 -38.48 -13.25
N ASP A 39 6.45 -38.45 -13.88
CA ASP A 39 6.66 -38.12 -15.29
C ASP A 39 5.68 -38.88 -16.19
N VAL A 40 4.78 -38.14 -16.83
CA VAL A 40 4.12 -38.54 -18.07
C VAL A 40 4.20 -37.35 -19.00
N THR A 41 5.17 -37.39 -19.91
CA THR A 41 5.35 -36.44 -21.00
C THR A 41 4.19 -36.56 -21.99
N THR A 42 3.07 -35.95 -21.66
CA THR A 42 2.00 -35.63 -22.61
C THR A 42 1.76 -34.14 -22.47
N SER A 43 2.29 -33.35 -23.41
CA SER A 43 1.94 -31.92 -23.46
C SER A 43 0.44 -31.85 -23.76
N PRO A 44 -0.42 -31.39 -22.83
CA PRO A 44 -1.81 -31.21 -23.19
C PRO A 44 -1.84 -30.17 -24.28
N ALA A 45 -2.40 -30.52 -25.45
CA ALA A 45 -2.59 -29.57 -26.54
C ALA A 45 -3.25 -28.31 -25.97
N LYS A 46 -2.54 -27.17 -26.03
CA LYS A 46 -3.04 -25.90 -25.48
C LYS A 46 -4.38 -25.62 -26.16
N SER A 47 -5.45 -25.54 -25.38
CA SER A 47 -6.78 -25.32 -25.95
C SER A 47 -6.76 -24.06 -26.84
N PRO A 48 -7.52 -24.05 -27.95
CA PRO A 48 -7.58 -22.89 -28.85
C PRO A 48 -7.89 -21.58 -28.11
N PHE A 49 -8.73 -21.64 -27.07
CA PHE A 49 -9.03 -20.52 -26.19
C PHE A 49 -7.80 -20.02 -25.43
N ARG A 50 -7.03 -20.90 -24.77
CA ARG A 50 -5.81 -20.50 -24.05
C ARG A 50 -4.75 -19.94 -24.99
N SER A 51 -4.58 -20.56 -26.16
CA SER A 51 -3.65 -20.08 -27.18
C SER A 51 -4.04 -18.69 -27.68
N ASN A 52 -5.34 -18.43 -27.84
CA ASN A 52 -5.84 -17.11 -28.21
C ASN A 52 -5.54 -16.05 -27.14
N ILE A 53 -5.81 -16.33 -25.86
CA ILE A 53 -5.53 -15.40 -24.76
C ILE A 53 -4.02 -15.13 -24.63
N LEU A 54 -3.18 -16.16 -24.73
CA LEU A 54 -1.73 -15.99 -24.67
C LEU A 54 -1.20 -15.13 -25.81
N ARG A 55 -1.76 -15.29 -27.02
CA ARG A 55 -1.43 -14.44 -28.16
C ARG A 55 -1.78 -12.99 -27.89
N ILE A 56 -2.98 -12.72 -27.38
CA ILE A 56 -3.43 -11.36 -27.05
C ILE A 56 -2.49 -10.71 -26.02
N ILE A 57 -2.21 -11.40 -24.91
CA ILE A 57 -1.35 -10.86 -23.85
C ILE A 57 0.07 -10.60 -24.34
N ARG A 58 0.64 -11.50 -25.15
CA ARG A 58 2.00 -11.32 -25.70
C ARG A 58 2.07 -10.12 -26.63
N ASN A 59 1.10 -9.99 -27.53
CA ASN A 59 1.02 -8.86 -28.43
C ASN A 59 0.87 -7.55 -27.65
N GLU A 60 0.09 -7.55 -26.56
CA GLU A 60 -0.06 -6.36 -25.71
C GLU A 60 1.25 -6.01 -25.00
N ILE A 61 1.97 -7.01 -24.45
CA ILE A 61 3.27 -6.78 -23.79
C ILE A 61 4.28 -6.18 -24.78
N GLU A 62 4.37 -6.75 -25.98
CA GLU A 62 5.26 -6.27 -27.05
C GLU A 62 4.88 -4.86 -27.51
N TYR A 63 3.58 -4.62 -27.72
CA TYR A 63 3.09 -3.29 -28.07
C TYR A 63 3.44 -2.25 -27.00
N GLN A 64 3.21 -2.56 -25.72
CA GLN A 64 3.51 -1.64 -24.62
C GLN A 64 5.01 -1.47 -24.39
N SER A 65 5.83 -2.50 -24.60
CA SER A 65 7.29 -2.36 -24.49
C SER A 65 7.86 -1.39 -25.51
N ASP A 66 7.30 -1.38 -26.72
CA ASP A 66 7.75 -0.52 -27.81
C ASP A 66 7.14 0.89 -27.71
N TYR A 67 5.86 0.97 -27.36
CA TYR A 67 5.12 2.23 -27.32
C TYR A 67 5.40 3.06 -26.06
N ALA A 68 5.51 2.41 -24.89
CA ALA A 68 5.67 3.07 -23.60
C ALA A 68 6.70 2.31 -22.73
N PRO A 69 7.99 2.32 -23.11
CA PRO A 69 9.03 1.66 -22.34
C PRO A 69 9.08 2.20 -20.90
N PRO A 70 9.32 1.35 -19.88
CA PRO A 70 9.36 1.79 -18.50
C PRO A 70 10.40 2.88 -18.28
N HIS A 71 9.98 4.02 -17.73
CA HIS A 71 10.89 5.07 -17.32
C HIS A 71 11.62 4.67 -16.03
N GLN A 72 12.83 5.20 -15.85
CA GLN A 72 13.53 5.04 -14.59
C GLN A 72 12.70 5.70 -13.47
N PRO A 73 12.40 4.99 -12.37
CA PRO A 73 11.68 5.57 -11.24
C PRO A 73 12.44 6.78 -10.71
N ALA A 74 11.71 7.81 -10.29
CA ALA A 74 12.31 8.95 -9.60
C ALA A 74 12.95 8.47 -8.30
N THR A 75 14.21 8.85 -8.08
CA THR A 75 14.97 8.54 -6.85
C THR A 75 14.89 9.64 -5.82
N GLU A 76 14.32 10.79 -6.18
CA GLU A 76 14.16 11.96 -5.33
C GLU A 76 12.90 12.75 -5.70
N PHE A 77 12.32 13.41 -4.70
CA PHE A 77 11.23 14.36 -4.87
C PHE A 77 11.37 15.47 -3.84
N LYS A 78 11.65 16.70 -4.31
CA LYS A 78 12.02 17.82 -3.44
C LYS A 78 13.18 17.40 -2.50
N SER A 79 13.00 17.48 -1.19
CA SER A 79 13.99 17.12 -0.17
C SER A 79 13.85 15.66 0.31
N PHE A 80 13.02 14.85 -0.35
CA PHE A 80 12.81 13.45 0.01
C PHE A 80 13.55 12.53 -0.96
N SER A 81 14.26 11.54 -0.43
CA SER A 81 14.71 10.38 -1.21
C SER A 81 13.53 9.46 -1.46
N VAL A 82 13.46 8.89 -2.66
CA VAL A 82 12.38 8.00 -3.11
C VAL A 82 12.98 6.64 -3.44
N GLU A 83 12.44 5.59 -2.81
CA GLU A 83 12.83 4.21 -3.02
C GLU A 83 11.60 3.43 -3.53
N ASP A 84 11.72 2.84 -4.71
CA ASP A 84 10.75 1.83 -5.14
C ASP A 84 10.98 0.53 -4.36
N CYS A 85 9.92 -0.20 -4.04
CA CYS A 85 9.96 -1.50 -3.38
C CYS A 85 9.43 -2.59 -4.33
N PRO A 86 10.27 -3.08 -5.27
CA PRO A 86 9.85 -4.05 -6.26
C PRO A 86 9.28 -5.32 -5.60
N GLY A 87 8.08 -5.71 -6.03
CA GLY A 87 7.37 -6.89 -5.50
C GLY A 87 6.43 -6.60 -4.35
N GLU A 88 6.61 -5.48 -3.63
CA GLU A 88 5.66 -5.02 -2.60
C GLU A 88 4.63 -4.02 -3.15
N GLN A 89 4.86 -3.52 -4.37
CA GLN A 89 3.99 -2.54 -5.03
C GLN A 89 3.77 -1.29 -4.16
N CYS A 90 4.83 -0.83 -3.52
CA CYS A 90 4.83 0.39 -2.72
C CYS A 90 6.07 1.24 -3.03
N ILE A 91 5.95 2.52 -2.73
CA ILE A 91 7.04 3.49 -2.82
C ILE A 91 7.27 4.04 -1.42
N VAL A 92 8.53 4.11 -1.01
CA VAL A 92 8.94 4.69 0.26
C VAL A 92 9.64 6.01 0.02
N MET A 93 9.17 7.07 0.66
CA MET A 93 9.81 8.38 0.65
C MET A 93 10.36 8.67 2.04
N LYS A 94 11.62 9.10 2.12
CA LYS A 94 12.28 9.45 3.39
C LYS A 94 12.84 10.85 3.30
N GLY A 95 12.67 11.63 4.35
CA GLY A 95 13.15 13.00 4.42
C GLY A 95 13.26 13.46 5.87
N LYS A 96 13.69 14.70 6.04
CA LYS A 96 13.81 15.34 7.35
C LYS A 96 13.04 16.64 7.38
N PHE A 97 12.50 16.97 8.54
CA PHE A 97 11.92 18.27 8.82
C PHE A 97 12.67 18.94 9.97
N GLY A 98 13.34 20.05 9.67
CA GLY A 98 14.30 20.65 10.59
C GLY A 98 15.47 19.71 10.91
N GLU A 99 16.04 19.85 12.11
CA GLU A 99 17.19 19.05 12.56
C GLU A 99 16.78 17.80 13.36
N ASP A 100 15.54 17.78 13.87
CA ASP A 100 15.11 16.86 14.92
C ASP A 100 14.06 15.82 14.49
N GLU A 101 13.49 15.92 13.28
CA GLU A 101 12.40 15.06 12.84
C GLU A 101 12.75 14.31 11.56
N ASP A 102 12.67 12.99 11.62
CA ASP A 102 12.71 12.10 10.46
C ASP A 102 11.26 11.79 10.03
N ILE A 103 10.99 11.96 8.74
CA ILE A 103 9.70 11.68 8.11
C ILE A 103 9.88 10.53 7.13
N LYS A 104 9.03 9.52 7.26
CA LYS A 104 8.94 8.40 6.32
C LYS A 104 7.51 8.26 5.84
N MET A 105 7.34 8.10 4.54
CA MET A 105 6.04 7.91 3.90
C MET A 105 6.08 6.64 3.08
N GLU A 106 5.08 5.78 3.25
CA GLU A 106 4.90 4.57 2.45
C GLU A 106 3.58 4.66 1.69
N ALA A 107 3.66 4.71 0.36
CA ALA A 107 2.48 4.80 -0.51
C ALA A 107 2.30 3.47 -1.25
N THR A 108 1.08 2.93 -1.25
CA THR A 108 0.74 1.73 -2.04
C THR A 108 0.46 2.08 -3.50
N MET A 109 0.52 1.08 -4.37
CA MET A 109 -0.19 1.12 -5.65
C MET A 109 -1.71 1.27 -5.42
N PHE A 110 -2.45 1.67 -6.45
CA PHE A 110 -3.90 1.86 -6.38
C PHE A 110 -4.63 0.66 -5.78
N ASP A 111 -5.32 0.89 -4.67
CA ASP A 111 -5.99 -0.13 -3.86
C ASP A 111 -7.50 0.12 -3.73
N GLY A 112 -8.00 1.18 -4.38
CA GLY A 112 -9.43 1.48 -4.48
C GLY A 112 -9.75 2.38 -5.66
N PHE A 113 -11.03 2.45 -6.00
CA PHE A 113 -11.51 3.38 -7.02
C PHE A 113 -12.95 3.80 -6.76
N MET A 114 -13.35 4.91 -7.37
CA MET A 114 -14.71 5.44 -7.34
C MET A 114 -15.09 5.99 -8.71
N ASN A 115 -16.28 5.62 -9.19
CA ASN A 115 -16.86 6.21 -10.39
C ASN A 115 -17.47 7.57 -10.03
N VAL A 116 -17.16 8.59 -10.83
CA VAL A 116 -17.67 9.94 -10.66
C VAL A 116 -18.35 10.36 -11.95
N PRO A 117 -19.58 10.92 -11.89
CA PRO A 117 -20.24 11.44 -13.08
C PRO A 117 -19.34 12.47 -13.77
N ARG A 118 -19.14 12.30 -15.08
CA ARG A 118 -18.38 13.26 -15.87
C ARG A 118 -19.18 14.56 -15.95
N ALA A 119 -18.54 15.69 -15.64
CA ALA A 119 -19.17 17.01 -15.72
C ALA A 119 -18.79 17.69 -17.04
N GLY A 120 -19.77 18.15 -17.82
CA GLY A 120 -19.54 18.79 -19.13
C GLY A 120 -20.74 18.71 -20.07
N LEU A 121 -20.64 19.35 -21.24
CA LEU A 121 -21.69 19.32 -22.28
C LEU A 121 -21.85 17.92 -22.92
N ASP A 122 -20.85 17.06 -22.77
CA ASP A 122 -20.72 15.70 -23.30
C ASP A 122 -20.78 14.64 -22.18
N ALA A 123 -21.62 14.87 -21.16
CA ALA A 123 -21.75 14.08 -19.92
C ALA A 123 -22.30 12.64 -20.09
N SER A 124 -22.08 11.98 -21.23
CA SER A 124 -22.31 10.54 -21.36
C SER A 124 -21.08 9.77 -20.87
N GLY A 125 -20.94 9.60 -19.54
CA GLY A 125 -19.86 8.78 -19.00
C GLY A 125 -19.62 8.93 -17.50
N HIS A 126 -18.73 8.08 -16.99
CA HIS A 126 -18.17 8.15 -15.64
C HIS A 126 -16.65 8.21 -15.73
N ASP A 127 -16.06 9.13 -14.99
CA ASP A 127 -14.61 9.14 -14.78
C ASP A 127 -14.26 8.29 -13.55
N VAL A 128 -13.06 7.72 -13.55
CA VAL A 128 -12.57 6.90 -12.44
C VAL A 128 -11.61 7.73 -11.60
N ARG A 129 -11.88 7.82 -10.29
CA ARG A 129 -10.93 8.33 -9.31
C ARG A 129 -10.27 7.17 -8.59
N LEU A 130 -8.96 7.12 -8.65
CA LEU A 130 -8.16 6.08 -7.99
C LEU A 130 -7.81 6.51 -6.57
N HIS A 131 -7.74 5.54 -5.68
CA HIS A 131 -7.34 5.69 -4.30
C HIS A 131 -6.02 4.98 -4.07
N ILE A 132 -5.17 5.57 -3.23
CA ILE A 132 -4.00 4.90 -2.65
C ILE A 132 -4.06 5.01 -1.12
N SER A 133 -3.51 4.01 -0.44
CA SER A 133 -3.23 4.09 0.98
C SER A 133 -1.84 4.70 1.20
N LEU A 134 -1.74 5.57 2.20
CA LEU A 134 -0.50 6.24 2.58
C LEU A 134 -0.27 6.07 4.08
N LEU A 135 0.88 5.52 4.46
CA LEU A 135 1.36 5.51 5.84
C LEU A 135 2.37 6.65 6.00
N VAL A 136 2.25 7.44 7.07
CA VAL A 136 3.21 8.51 7.39
C VAL A 136 3.73 8.30 8.80
N ASP A 137 5.02 8.06 8.93
CA ASP A 137 5.74 7.95 10.19
C ASP A 137 6.54 9.24 10.42
N ILE A 138 6.38 9.84 11.59
CA ILE A 138 7.16 11.00 12.04
C ILE A 138 7.81 10.62 13.36
N SER A 139 9.13 10.64 13.42
CA SER A 139 9.88 10.32 14.63
C SER A 139 10.89 11.40 14.97
N LYS A 140 11.04 11.68 16.27
CA LYS A 140 12.19 12.46 16.74
C LYS A 140 13.49 11.67 16.51
N VAL A 141 14.57 12.34 16.16
CA VAL A 141 15.91 11.73 15.94
C VAL A 141 16.42 11.02 17.19
N ASP A 142 16.10 11.53 18.39
CA ASP A 142 16.41 10.87 19.66
C ASP A 142 15.55 9.62 19.96
N GLY A 143 14.54 9.38 19.11
CA GLY A 143 13.61 8.27 19.19
C GLY A 143 12.68 8.31 20.41
N SER A 144 12.49 9.48 21.03
CA SER A 144 11.67 9.68 22.23
C SER A 144 10.16 9.64 21.94
N GLU A 145 9.75 10.25 20.83
CA GLU A 145 8.36 10.29 20.36
C GLU A 145 8.27 9.87 18.89
N GLU A 146 7.24 9.08 18.58
CA GLU A 146 6.93 8.62 17.23
C GLU A 146 5.42 8.71 17.02
N ILE A 147 5.02 9.19 15.84
CA ILE A 147 3.63 9.36 15.44
C ILE A 147 3.45 8.70 14.07
N GLU A 148 2.43 7.85 13.94
CA GLU A 148 2.07 7.19 12.70
C GLU A 148 0.66 7.64 12.27
N PHE A 149 0.51 8.02 11.00
CA PHE A 149 -0.77 8.33 10.37
C PHE A 149 -1.08 7.30 9.30
N LEU A 150 -2.29 6.73 9.33
CA LEU A 150 -2.84 5.99 8.21
C LEU A 150 -3.77 6.92 7.43
N CYS A 151 -3.45 7.18 6.17
CA CYS A 151 -4.12 8.13 5.30
C CYS A 151 -4.78 7.42 4.10
N SER A 152 -5.93 7.96 3.70
CA SER A 152 -6.67 7.60 2.50
C SER A 152 -6.52 8.74 1.50
N VAL A 153 -5.85 8.49 0.38
CA VAL A 153 -5.47 9.52 -0.59
C VAL A 153 -6.32 9.35 -1.84
N TRP A 154 -7.02 10.41 -2.21
CA TRP A 154 -7.77 10.56 -3.46
C TRP A 154 -7.15 11.71 -4.27
N PRO A 155 -7.43 11.84 -5.58
CA PRO A 155 -6.78 12.84 -6.42
C PRO A 155 -6.93 14.29 -5.95
N ASN A 156 -7.96 14.57 -5.15
CA ASN A 156 -8.30 15.91 -4.69
C ASN A 156 -8.26 16.09 -3.17
N ARG A 157 -7.90 15.06 -2.39
CA ARG A 157 -7.89 15.14 -0.92
C ARG A 157 -7.12 14.00 -0.26
N ILE A 158 -6.61 14.29 0.92
CA ILE A 158 -5.99 13.32 1.83
C ILE A 158 -6.82 13.29 3.12
N GLU A 159 -7.28 12.11 3.52
CA GLU A 159 -8.09 11.89 4.71
C GLU A 159 -7.28 11.07 5.73
N ILE A 160 -7.06 11.60 6.94
CA ILE A 160 -6.47 10.80 8.02
C ILE A 160 -7.52 9.81 8.51
N ARG A 161 -7.24 8.51 8.37
CA ARG A 161 -8.07 7.41 8.86
C ARG A 161 -7.74 7.06 10.30
N LYS A 162 -6.46 7.03 10.64
CA LYS A 162 -5.97 6.67 11.99
C LYS A 162 -4.73 7.47 12.33
N LEU A 163 -4.56 7.70 13.63
CA LEU A 163 -3.40 8.33 14.24
C LEU A 163 -2.95 7.45 15.39
N TYR A 164 -1.67 7.15 15.46
CA TYR A 164 -1.08 6.44 16.59
C TYR A 164 0.05 7.26 17.16
N LYS A 165 0.02 7.48 18.47
CA LYS A 165 1.16 8.05 19.19
C LYS A 165 1.90 6.93 19.91
N LEU A 166 3.12 6.65 19.50
CA LEU A 166 4.00 5.65 20.09
C LEU A 166 5.02 6.35 21.00
N ARG A 167 5.17 5.81 22.21
CA ARG A 167 6.19 6.26 23.19
C ARG A 167 7.12 5.11 23.51
N ARG A 168 8.42 5.39 23.57
CA ARG A 168 9.48 4.38 23.76
C ARG A 168 9.49 3.68 25.14
N ASN A 169 8.59 4.02 26.07
CA ASN A 169 8.52 3.38 27.39
C ASN A 169 7.88 1.98 27.28
N LYS A 170 8.76 0.99 27.04
CA LYS A 170 8.56 -0.43 26.72
C LYS A 170 7.69 -1.29 27.65
N ILE A 171 6.77 -0.78 28.48
CA ILE A 171 6.16 -1.62 29.53
C ILE A 171 4.62 -1.68 29.55
N THR A 172 3.87 -0.78 28.92
CA THR A 172 2.41 -0.83 29.13
C THR A 172 1.57 -0.31 27.97
N GLY A 173 0.70 -1.18 27.46
CA GLY A 173 -0.52 -0.80 26.76
C GLY A 173 -0.45 -0.82 25.24
N GLN A 174 -1.61 -1.07 24.62
CA GLN A 174 -1.84 -0.78 23.21
C GLN A 174 -1.47 0.70 22.95
N PRO A 175 -0.84 1.03 21.79
CA PRO A 175 -0.56 2.41 21.45
C PRO A 175 -1.85 3.23 21.53
N TYR A 176 -1.75 4.47 22.02
CA TYR A 176 -2.92 5.35 22.06
C TYR A 176 -3.39 5.57 20.61
N MET A 177 -4.55 5.01 20.31
CA MET A 177 -5.26 5.25 19.07
C MET A 177 -5.88 6.64 19.25
N GLY A 178 -5.42 7.61 18.47
CA GLY A 178 -6.01 8.95 18.45
C GLY A 178 -7.53 8.89 18.23
N PRO A 179 -8.25 9.99 18.49
CA PRO A 179 -9.69 10.04 18.29
C PRO A 179 -10.03 9.62 16.86
N ASN A 180 -11.19 8.99 16.68
CA ASN A 180 -11.63 8.54 15.36
C ASN A 180 -11.96 9.78 14.51
N PHE A 181 -11.01 10.17 13.66
CA PHE A 181 -11.14 11.31 12.78
C PHE A 181 -12.04 10.91 11.61
N GLY A 182 -13.36 11.04 11.81
CA GLY A 182 -14.36 10.65 10.83
C GLY A 182 -14.00 11.07 9.40
N TYR A 183 -13.52 12.32 9.23
CA TYR A 183 -12.84 12.86 8.05
C TYR A 183 -12.06 14.13 8.45
N LEU A 184 -10.77 14.04 8.81
CA LEU A 184 -9.91 15.24 8.86
C LEU A 184 -9.21 15.40 7.51
N LEU A 185 -9.50 16.50 6.83
CA LEU A 185 -8.82 16.90 5.59
C LEU A 185 -7.47 17.50 5.96
N LEU A 186 -6.40 16.85 5.52
CA LEU A 186 -5.08 17.43 5.61
C LEU A 186 -4.86 18.33 4.40
N ILE A 187 -5.19 19.60 4.56
CA ILE A 187 -4.84 20.66 3.61
C ILE A 187 -3.44 21.12 4.03
N SER A 188 -2.50 21.17 3.09
CA SER A 188 -1.09 21.58 3.22
C SER A 188 -0.13 20.66 4.00
N LEU A 189 0.54 19.76 3.28
CA LEU A 189 1.87 19.24 3.65
C LEU A 189 2.89 19.27 2.48
N LEU A 190 2.58 19.98 1.38
CA LEU A 190 3.44 20.00 0.19
C LEU A 190 3.72 21.39 -0.38
N SER A 191 3.66 22.45 0.44
CA SER A 191 4.26 23.74 0.07
C SER A 191 5.75 23.69 0.34
#